data_AF-A0A060HK63-F1
#
_entry.id   AF-A0A060HK63-F1
#
_cell.length_a   1.000
_cell.length_b   1.000
_cell.length_c   1.000
_cell.angle_alpha   90.00
_cell.angle_beta   90.00
_cell.angle_gamma   90.00
#
_symmetry.space_group_name_H-M   'P 1'
#
loop_
_entity.id
_entity.type
_entity.pdbx_description
1 polymer ?
#
loop_
_entity_poly.entity_id
_entity_poly.type
_entity_poly.pdbx_seq_one_letter_code
_entity_poly.pdbx_strand_id
1 'polypeptide(L)'
;MQLEPYHGGRKKVVVYNTYADGGRLHFDVFIPTDKSNAGQVPKDMDAQAVEYAKEFLKLIGKQSTGNNGLMVNMCERCHIDDTSLYSNELWQLPGKEVFIWPMEGCPKPN
;
A
#
# COMPACT_ATOMS: atom_id res chain seq x y z
N MET A 1 1.08 5.81 -16.67
CA MET A 1 0.90 4.56 -15.90
C MET A 1 -0.25 4.79 -14.95
N GLN A 2 -1.21 3.87 -14.88
CA GLN A 2 -2.46 4.03 -14.13
C GLN A 2 -2.62 2.84 -13.17
N LEU A 3 -3.22 3.08 -12.00
CA LEU A 3 -3.62 2.01 -11.10
C LEU A 3 -4.66 1.12 -11.79
N GLU A 4 -4.54 -0.18 -11.61
CA GLU A 4 -5.49 -1.17 -12.14
C GLU A 4 -6.02 -2.05 -10.99
N PRO A 5 -7.31 -2.41 -10.97
CA PRO A 5 -7.83 -3.32 -9.96
C PRO A 5 -7.08 -4.66 -10.04
N TYR A 6 -6.75 -5.21 -8.89
CA TYR A 6 -6.06 -6.49 -8.83
C TYR A 6 -7.05 -7.63 -9.08
N HIS A 7 -6.83 -8.38 -10.15
CA HIS A 7 -7.60 -9.57 -10.53
C HIS A 7 -6.77 -10.86 -10.49
N GLY A 8 -5.56 -10.82 -9.92
CA GLY A 8 -4.65 -11.96 -9.89
C GLY A 8 -5.02 -13.00 -8.82
N GLY A 9 -4.24 -14.08 -8.78
CA GLY A 9 -4.44 -15.19 -7.83
C GLY A 9 -4.12 -14.86 -6.37
N ARG A 10 -4.28 -15.85 -5.50
CA ARG A 10 -3.95 -15.73 -4.07
C ARG A 10 -2.46 -15.46 -3.87
N LYS A 11 -2.12 -14.52 -2.99
CA LYS A 11 -0.74 -14.20 -2.62
C LYS A 11 -0.65 -13.93 -1.14
N LYS A 12 0.40 -14.43 -0.51
CA LYS A 12 0.74 -14.08 0.87
C LYS A 12 1.49 -12.75 0.85
N VAL A 13 1.05 -11.81 1.68
CA VAL A 13 1.54 -10.43 1.67
C VAL A 13 1.84 -9.95 3.08
N VAL A 14 2.88 -9.13 3.22
CA VAL A 14 3.09 -8.31 4.42
C VAL A 14 2.21 -7.09 4.31
N VAL A 15 1.47 -6.81 5.37
CA VAL A 15 0.55 -5.66 5.46
C VAL A 15 1.26 -4.52 6.17
N TYR A 16 1.27 -3.36 5.52
CA TYR A 16 1.78 -2.10 6.07
C TYR A 16 0.67 -1.09 6.23
N ASN A 17 0.25 -0.86 7.47
CA ASN A 17 -0.74 0.14 7.81
C ASN A 17 -0.18 1.54 7.57
N THR A 18 -0.81 2.29 6.66
CA THR A 18 -0.26 3.56 6.16
C THR A 18 -1.24 4.70 6.26
N TYR A 19 -0.79 5.80 6.88
CA TYR A 19 -1.53 7.05 7.00
C TYR A 19 -0.79 8.20 6.33
N ALA A 20 -1.53 9.08 5.67
CA ALA A 20 -1.01 10.29 5.03
C ALA A 20 -1.97 11.48 5.19
N ASP A 21 -1.51 12.67 4.80
CA ASP A 21 -2.28 13.93 4.89
C ASP A 21 -2.76 14.25 6.31
N GLY A 22 -1.89 14.03 7.31
CA GLY A 22 -2.25 14.21 8.72
C GLY A 22 -3.28 13.19 9.20
N GLY A 23 -3.32 12.00 8.59
CA GLY A 23 -4.23 10.91 8.95
C GLY A 23 -5.58 10.91 8.22
N ARG A 24 -5.79 11.80 7.25
CA ARG A 24 -7.04 11.85 6.46
C ARG A 24 -7.10 10.77 5.39
N LEU A 25 -5.94 10.28 4.97
CA LEU A 25 -5.81 9.14 4.07
C LEU A 25 -5.31 7.95 4.86
N HIS A 26 -6.01 6.83 4.74
CA HIS A 26 -5.61 5.54 5.30
C HIS A 26 -5.72 4.48 4.20
N PHE A 27 -4.66 3.71 4.06
CA PHE A 27 -4.57 2.61 3.11
C PHE A 27 -3.48 1.66 3.58
N ASP A 28 -3.58 0.40 3.17
CA ASP A 28 -2.51 -0.55 3.41
C ASP A 28 -1.66 -0.75 2.17
N VAL A 29 -0.35 -0.88 2.37
CA VAL A 29 0.58 -1.34 1.34
C VAL A 29 0.85 -2.82 1.55
N PHE A 30 0.57 -3.64 0.53
CA PHE A 30 0.76 -5.07 0.55
C PHE A 30 1.95 -5.45 -0.33
N ILE A 31 2.96 -6.06 0.29
CA ILE A 31 4.16 -6.53 -0.41
C ILE A 31 4.21 -8.07 -0.32
N PRO A 32 4.30 -8.81 -1.45
CA PRO A 32 4.40 -10.26 -1.43
C PRO A 32 5.55 -10.77 -0.57
N THR A 33 5.33 -11.91 0.09
CA THR A 33 6.34 -12.56 0.92
C THR A 33 6.19 -14.07 0.95
N ASP A 34 7.31 -14.77 1.12
CA ASP A 34 7.36 -16.20 1.41
C ASP A 34 7.31 -16.48 2.93
N LYS A 35 7.46 -15.45 3.77
CA LYS A 35 7.51 -15.59 5.24
C LYS A 35 6.15 -15.94 5.80
N SER A 36 6.14 -16.57 6.97
CA SER A 36 4.90 -16.93 7.65
C SER A 36 4.61 -16.08 8.88
N ASN A 37 5.57 -15.24 9.28
CA ASN A 37 5.40 -14.27 10.36
C ASN A 37 6.05 -12.92 9.99
N ALA A 38 5.37 -11.81 10.31
CA ALA A 38 5.84 -10.45 10.02
C ALA A 38 7.20 -10.12 10.68
N GLY A 39 7.52 -10.73 11.83
CA GLY A 39 8.82 -10.58 12.49
C GLY A 39 9.99 -11.20 11.74
N GLN A 40 9.73 -12.08 10.76
CA GLN A 40 10.74 -12.69 9.89
C GLN A 40 11.01 -11.86 8.62
N VAL A 41 10.20 -10.84 8.38
CA VAL A 41 10.33 -9.99 7.20
C VAL A 41 11.54 -9.06 7.42
N PRO A 42 12.47 -8.93 6.45
CA PRO A 42 13.65 -8.10 6.67
C PRO A 42 13.28 -6.61 6.75
N LYS A 43 14.01 -5.82 7.52
CA LYS A 43 13.65 -4.41 7.83
C LYS A 43 13.75 -3.47 6.63
N ASP A 44 14.53 -3.81 5.62
CA ASP A 44 14.65 -3.04 4.38
C ASP A 44 13.33 -2.94 3.61
N MET A 45 12.44 -3.93 3.73
CA MET A 45 11.09 -3.89 3.18
C MET A 45 10.24 -2.75 3.76
N ASP A 46 10.55 -2.27 4.97
CA ASP A 46 9.80 -1.17 5.60
C ASP A 46 10.08 0.15 4.86
N ALA A 47 11.33 0.36 4.43
CA ALA A 47 11.68 1.51 3.60
C ALA A 47 11.02 1.42 2.21
N GLN A 48 10.92 0.22 1.64
CA GLN A 48 10.23 0.00 0.36
C GLN A 48 8.73 0.31 0.47
N ALA A 49 8.07 -0.10 1.56
CA ALA A 49 6.66 0.20 1.80
C ALA A 49 6.39 1.71 1.79
N VAL A 50 7.27 2.51 2.40
CA VAL A 50 7.18 3.98 2.40
C VAL A 50 7.29 4.55 0.98
N GLU A 51 8.21 4.04 0.16
CA GLU A 51 8.35 4.50 -1.23
C GLU A 51 7.15 4.11 -2.10
N TYR A 52 6.60 2.91 -1.92
CA TYR A 52 5.38 2.49 -2.60
C TYR A 52 4.16 3.30 -2.17
N ALA A 53 4.05 3.66 -0.89
CA ALA A 53 3.01 4.56 -0.40
C ALA A 53 3.10 5.94 -1.07
N LYS A 54 4.30 6.52 -1.20
CA LYS A 54 4.52 7.78 -1.92
C LYS A 54 4.15 7.67 -3.40
N GLU A 55 4.47 6.55 -4.04
CA GLU A 55 4.09 6.29 -5.43
C GLU A 55 2.57 6.22 -5.61
N PHE A 56 1.87 5.50 -4.72
CA PHE A 56 0.41 5.46 -4.72
C PHE A 56 -0.20 6.86 -4.59
N LEU A 57 0.24 7.64 -3.60
CA LEU A 57 -0.24 9.02 -3.39
C LEU A 57 -0.04 9.89 -4.64
N LYS A 58 1.08 9.70 -5.35
CA LYS A 58 1.33 10.39 -6.63
C LYS A 58 0.33 9.98 -7.71
N LEU A 59 0.04 8.69 -7.83
CA LEU A 59 -0.88 8.16 -8.84
C LEU A 59 -2.33 8.63 -8.63
N ILE A 60 -2.75 8.81 -7.38
CA ILE A 60 -4.09 9.34 -7.05
C ILE A 60 -4.16 10.88 -7.05
N GLY A 61 -3.12 11.56 -7.55
CA GLY A 61 -3.08 13.03 -7.64
C GLY A 61 -2.94 13.72 -6.28
N LYS A 62 -2.53 13.01 -5.23
CA LYS A 62 -2.27 13.54 -3.88
C LYS A 62 -0.77 13.80 -3.65
N GLN A 63 -0.03 14.16 -4.70
CA GLN A 63 1.37 14.55 -4.60
C GLN A 63 1.54 15.96 -4.04
N SER A 64 2.54 16.14 -3.18
CA SER A 64 2.97 17.44 -2.64
C SER A 64 3.36 18.42 -3.74
N THR A 65 2.54 19.44 -4.00
CA THR A 65 2.92 20.58 -4.87
C THR A 65 3.28 21.84 -4.09
N GLY A 66 3.56 21.75 -2.78
CA GLY A 66 3.97 22.90 -1.96
C GLY A 66 4.68 22.51 -0.66
N ASN A 67 5.21 23.51 0.05
CA ASN A 67 6.00 23.37 1.29
C ASN A 67 5.27 22.73 2.50
N ASN A 68 4.00 22.34 2.34
CA ASN A 68 3.20 21.57 3.31
C ASN A 68 2.83 20.21 2.72
N GLY A 69 3.82 19.52 2.16
CA GLY A 69 3.61 18.31 1.39
C GLY A 69 2.80 17.24 2.12
N LEU A 70 1.91 16.54 1.39
CA LEU A 70 1.35 15.27 1.80
C LEU A 70 2.50 14.31 2.12
N MET A 71 2.82 14.18 3.40
CA MET A 71 3.82 13.23 3.89
C MET A 71 3.09 11.99 4.37
N VAL A 72 3.70 10.83 4.13
CA VAL A 72 3.36 9.62 4.88
C VAL A 72 3.67 9.91 6.33
N ASN A 73 2.64 10.02 7.16
CA ASN A 73 2.77 10.30 8.58
C ASN A 73 3.20 9.03 9.34
N MET A 74 2.70 7.88 8.89
CA MET A 74 2.96 6.58 9.48
C MET A 74 2.88 5.51 8.38
N CYS A 75 3.81 4.58 8.39
CA CYS A 75 3.78 3.37 7.56
C CYS A 75 4.42 2.26 8.39
N GLU A 76 3.59 1.42 9.00
CA GLU A 76 4.02 0.44 9.98
C GLU A 76 3.64 -0.96 9.53
N ARG A 77 4.63 -1.86 9.59
CA ARG A 77 4.40 -3.29 9.38
C ARG A 77 3.47 -3.83 10.46
N CYS A 78 2.35 -4.42 10.06
CA CYS A 78 1.36 -4.96 10.99
C CYS A 78 1.47 -6.49 11.08
N HIS A 79 1.02 -7.19 10.05
CA HIS A 79 0.92 -8.65 10.02
C HIS A 79 1.15 -9.19 8.61
N ILE A 80 0.96 -10.50 8.45
CA ILE A 80 0.96 -11.17 7.15
C ILE A 80 -0.45 -11.67 6.88
N ASP A 81 -0.93 -11.46 5.65
CA ASP A 81 -2.27 -11.87 5.22
C ASP A 81 -2.26 -12.51 3.82
N ASP A 82 -3.45 -12.87 3.31
CA ASP A 82 -3.65 -13.40 1.96
C ASP A 82 -4.53 -12.46 1.13
N THR A 83 -4.11 -12.13 -0.09
CA THR A 83 -4.85 -11.21 -0.99
C THR A 83 -6.28 -11.65 -1.30
N SER A 84 -6.62 -12.94 -1.17
CA SER A 84 -7.99 -13.42 -1.33
C SER A 84 -9.01 -12.83 -0.34
N LEU A 85 -8.54 -12.34 0.80
CA LEU A 85 -9.40 -11.68 1.79
C LEU A 85 -9.92 -10.31 1.30
N TYR A 86 -9.33 -9.76 0.25
CA TYR A 86 -9.56 -8.41 -0.26
C TYR A 86 -10.03 -8.42 -1.72
N SER A 87 -10.83 -9.43 -2.07
CA SER A 87 -11.28 -9.67 -3.43
C SER A 87 -11.97 -8.44 -4.04
N ASN A 88 -11.44 -7.93 -5.15
CA ASN A 88 -11.87 -6.70 -5.84
C ASN A 88 -11.67 -5.39 -5.07
N GLU A 89 -10.97 -5.41 -3.94
CA GLU A 89 -10.71 -4.21 -3.14
C GLU A 89 -9.29 -3.68 -3.32
N LEU A 90 -8.40 -4.45 -3.93
CA LEU A 90 -7.00 -4.07 -4.11
C LEU A 90 -6.76 -3.36 -5.43
N TRP A 91 -5.98 -2.29 -5.39
CA TRP A 91 -5.28 -1.76 -6.55
C TRP A 91 -3.91 -2.43 -6.69
N GLN A 92 -3.41 -2.57 -7.91
CA GLN A 92 -2.03 -2.93 -8.18
C GLN A 92 -1.21 -1.71 -8.62
N LEU A 93 -0.01 -1.55 -8.06
CA LEU A 93 0.93 -0.53 -8.53
C LEU A 93 1.44 -0.86 -9.94
N PRO A 94 1.53 0.11 -10.86
CA PRO A 94 1.89 -0.15 -12.24
C PRO A 94 3.27 -0.82 -12.39
N GLY A 95 3.31 -1.95 -13.10
CA GLY A 95 4.54 -2.69 -13.38
C GLY A 95 5.19 -3.34 -12.14
N LYS A 96 4.48 -3.40 -11.00
CA LYS A 96 4.98 -3.98 -9.75
C LYS A 96 4.00 -5.00 -9.21
N GLU A 97 4.52 -5.98 -8.51
CA GLU A 97 3.72 -6.91 -7.72
C GLU A 97 3.54 -6.34 -6.30
N VAL A 98 2.93 -5.16 -6.21
CA VAL A 98 2.65 -4.47 -4.95
C VAL A 98 1.20 -4.01 -5.03
N PHE A 99 0.47 -4.24 -3.95
CA PHE A 99 -0.96 -3.97 -3.91
C PHE A 99 -1.28 -2.91 -2.87
N ILE A 100 -2.34 -2.15 -3.11
CA ILE A 100 -2.82 -1.12 -2.20
C ILE A 100 -4.26 -1.45 -1.86
N TRP A 101 -4.57 -1.54 -0.58
CA TRP A 101 -5.96 -1.58 -0.11
C TRP A 101 -6.37 -0.17 0.33
N PRO A 102 -7.13 0.59 -0.49
CA PRO A 102 -7.58 1.92 -0.14
C PRO A 102 -8.71 1.85 0.88
N MET A 103 -8.54 2.53 2.01
CA MET A 103 -9.55 2.64 3.07
C MET A 103 -10.09 4.07 3.13
N GLU A 104 -9.88 4.80 4.22
CA GLU A 104 -10.43 6.13 4.42
C GLU A 104 -9.77 7.18 3.50
N GLY A 105 -10.61 8.01 2.90
CA GLY A 105 -10.18 9.16 2.08
C GLY A 105 -9.51 8.81 0.75
N CYS A 106 -9.31 7.52 0.45
CA CYS A 106 -8.67 7.04 -0.78
C CYS A 106 -9.70 6.72 -1.87
N PRO A 107 -9.37 6.89 -3.16
CA PRO A 107 -10.19 6.38 -4.25
C PRO A 107 -10.19 4.85 -4.25
N LYS A 108 -11.35 4.25 -4.49
CA LYS A 108 -11.53 2.79 -4.53
C LYS A 108 -11.37 2.24 -5.96
N PRO A 109 -11.03 0.96 -6.13
CA PRO A 109 -11.09 0.28 -7.43
C PRO A 109 -12.49 0.37 -8.01
N ASN A 110 -12.59 0.71 -9.30
CA ASN A 110 -13.82 0.73 -10.08
C ASN A 110 -13.85 -0.45 -11.04
#